data_AF-A0A7J5B6N0-F1
#
_entry.id   AF-A0A7J5B6N0-F1
#
_cell.length_a   1.000
_cell.length_b   1.000
_cell.length_c   1.000
_cell.angle_alpha   90.00
_cell.angle_beta   90.00
_cell.angle_gamma   90.00
#
_symmetry.space_group_name_H-M   'P 1'
#
loop_
_entity.id
_entity.type
_entity.pdbx_description
1 polymer ?
#
loop_
_entity_poly.entity_id
_entity_poly.type
_entity_poly.pdbx_seq_one_letter_code
_entity_poly.pdbx_strand_id
1 'polypeptide(L)'
;MIDASDLASPEYERVPDEAKPTAVGLWLHLDPLGRGPMDPEWIAERVYPRRDRTVAAEMVFEHLVMLIDAGFLATYEADGFEWLQLSRPLKVDKRGVTITTPDPPGQFPWTSMAGGREGARERARAEVRAEREASAAGWDAVQRDRRREVRRPDKPLTLSAPPAFCHEHMPAGSGGTPCGPCRDTRIVREDWLRSAIYEQKLTTFYEQGEADDWHGADLNTF
;
A
#
# COMPACT_ATOMS: atom_id res chain seq x y z
N MET A 1 -34.99 -11.55 7.04
CA MET A 1 -34.08 -12.51 7.70
C MET A 1 -33.22 -13.11 6.61
N ILE A 2 -31.91 -13.23 6.80
CA ILE A 2 -31.03 -13.86 5.80
C ILE A 2 -31.36 -15.36 5.77
N ASP A 3 -31.69 -15.88 4.60
CA ASP A 3 -32.03 -17.29 4.39
C ASP A 3 -30.78 -18.09 3.96
N ALA A 4 -30.79 -19.41 4.19
CA ALA A 4 -29.72 -20.30 3.70
C ALA A 4 -29.54 -20.20 2.17
N SER A 5 -30.62 -19.95 1.43
CA SER A 5 -30.60 -19.73 -0.01
C SER A 5 -29.92 -18.42 -0.43
N ASP A 6 -29.83 -17.43 0.45
CA ASP A 6 -29.06 -16.21 0.18
C ASP A 6 -27.56 -16.48 0.32
N LEU A 7 -27.18 -17.27 1.34
CA LEU A 7 -25.78 -17.68 1.57
C LEU A 7 -25.29 -18.72 0.54
N ALA A 8 -26.19 -19.52 -0.05
CA ALA A 8 -25.88 -20.45 -1.13
C ALA A 8 -25.98 -19.81 -2.53
N SER A 9 -26.13 -18.49 -2.62
CA SER A 9 -26.20 -17.81 -3.91
C SER A 9 -24.82 -17.78 -4.59
N PRO A 10 -24.74 -18.00 -5.92
CA PRO A 10 -23.47 -17.94 -6.64
C PRO A 10 -22.74 -16.61 -6.48
N GLU A 11 -23.49 -15.53 -6.28
CA GLU A 11 -22.95 -14.19 -6.03
C GLU A 11 -22.25 -14.10 -4.67
N TYR A 12 -22.80 -14.73 -3.62
CA TYR A 12 -22.19 -14.75 -2.28
C TYR A 12 -21.06 -15.79 -2.16
N GLU A 13 -21.20 -16.96 -2.78
CA GLU A 13 -20.17 -18.01 -2.73
C GLU A 13 -18.83 -17.58 -3.35
N ARG A 14 -18.86 -16.68 -4.36
CA ARG A 14 -17.66 -16.14 -4.99
C ARG A 14 -16.96 -15.06 -4.17
N VAL A 15 -17.61 -14.51 -3.14
CA VAL A 15 -17.03 -13.46 -2.30
C VAL A 15 -15.88 -14.05 -1.48
N PRO A 16 -14.70 -13.41 -1.47
CA PRO A 16 -13.59 -13.81 -0.59
C PRO A 16 -13.99 -13.81 0.88
N ASP A 17 -13.42 -14.73 1.67
CA ASP A 17 -13.81 -14.90 3.09
C ASP A 17 -13.61 -13.62 3.92
N GLU A 18 -12.61 -12.81 3.57
CA GLU A 18 -12.32 -11.53 4.20
C GLU A 18 -13.46 -10.52 4.02
N ALA A 19 -14.09 -10.50 2.84
CA ALA A 19 -15.14 -9.55 2.47
C ALA A 19 -16.56 -10.01 2.84
N LYS A 20 -16.76 -11.30 3.16
CA LYS A 20 -18.07 -11.87 3.55
C LYS A 20 -18.75 -11.13 4.71
N PRO A 21 -18.05 -10.69 5.78
CA PRO A 21 -18.69 -9.91 6.84
C PRO A 21 -19.23 -8.57 6.33
N THR A 22 -18.54 -7.92 5.39
CA THR A 22 -19.05 -6.68 4.76
C THR A 22 -20.25 -6.96 3.88
N ALA A 23 -20.25 -8.05 3.09
CA ALA A 23 -21.42 -8.48 2.30
C ALA A 23 -22.67 -8.67 3.17
N VAL A 24 -22.53 -9.39 4.28
CA VAL A 24 -23.61 -9.59 5.25
C VAL A 24 -24.05 -8.27 5.87
N GLY A 25 -23.10 -7.40 6.23
CA GLY A 25 -23.41 -6.06 6.74
C GLY A 25 -24.23 -5.23 5.75
N LEU A 26 -23.88 -5.24 4.47
CA LEU A 26 -24.61 -4.49 3.44
C LEU A 26 -26.04 -4.99 3.29
N TRP A 27 -26.28 -6.32 3.34
CA TRP A 27 -27.65 -6.85 3.35
C TRP A 27 -28.51 -6.36 4.51
N LEU A 28 -27.89 -6.03 5.65
CA LEU A 28 -28.59 -5.59 6.86
C LEU A 28 -28.79 -4.07 6.93
N HIS A 29 -27.93 -3.30 6.25
CA HIS A 29 -27.87 -1.84 6.42
C HIS A 29 -28.25 -1.04 5.18
N LEU A 30 -28.29 -1.65 4.00
CA LEU A 30 -28.82 -1.01 2.80
C LEU A 30 -30.35 -1.02 2.79
N ASP A 31 -30.94 -0.25 1.88
CA ASP A 31 -32.38 -0.19 1.74
C ASP A 31 -32.98 -1.54 1.28
N PRO A 32 -34.32 -1.70 1.27
CA PRO A 32 -34.99 -2.92 0.78
C PRO A 32 -34.74 -3.30 -0.68
N LEU A 33 -34.16 -2.40 -1.48
CA LEU A 33 -33.76 -2.63 -2.87
C LEU A 33 -32.25 -2.90 -2.97
N GLY A 34 -31.54 -2.98 -1.84
CA GLY A 34 -30.11 -3.22 -1.78
C GLY A 34 -29.30 -2.02 -2.24
N ARG A 35 -29.77 -0.79 -1.98
CA ARG A 35 -29.13 0.46 -2.40
C ARG A 35 -28.67 1.29 -1.23
N GLY A 36 -27.61 2.04 -1.44
CA GLY A 36 -27.08 3.03 -0.50
C GLY A 36 -25.81 3.69 -1.00
N PRO A 37 -25.21 4.59 -0.21
CA PRO A 37 -24.07 5.39 -0.66
C PRO A 37 -22.82 4.52 -0.86
N MET A 38 -22.01 4.86 -1.88
CA MET A 38 -20.63 4.36 -2.02
C MET A 38 -19.71 5.16 -1.09
N ASP A 39 -19.92 4.99 0.22
CA ASP A 39 -19.17 5.69 1.26
C ASP A 39 -18.60 4.67 2.27
N PRO A 40 -17.29 4.39 2.20
CA PRO A 40 -16.64 3.45 3.11
C PRO A 40 -16.75 3.82 4.58
N GLU A 41 -16.76 5.12 4.92
CA GLU A 41 -16.89 5.56 6.32
C GLU A 41 -18.30 5.31 6.84
N TRP A 42 -19.32 5.65 6.05
CA TRP A 42 -20.72 5.40 6.39
C TRP A 42 -21.02 3.91 6.61
N ILE A 43 -20.40 3.04 5.78
CA ILE A 43 -20.52 1.58 5.89
C ILE A 43 -19.74 1.08 7.12
N ALA A 44 -18.52 1.57 7.33
CA ALA A 44 -17.69 1.18 8.47
C ALA A 44 -18.37 1.46 9.81
N GLU A 45 -18.99 2.63 9.96
CA GLU A 45 -19.75 3.00 11.17
C GLU A 45 -20.88 2.02 11.49
N ARG A 46 -21.51 1.44 10.47
CA ARG A 46 -22.67 0.53 10.62
C ARG A 46 -22.27 -0.91 10.80
N VAL A 47 -21.33 -1.39 9.97
CA VAL A 47 -20.92 -2.80 9.93
C VAL A 47 -19.86 -3.11 10.99
N TYR A 48 -18.99 -2.15 11.32
CA TYR A 48 -17.86 -2.33 12.25
C TYR A 48 -17.81 -1.27 13.36
N PRO A 49 -18.90 -1.05 14.13
CA PRO A 49 -19.01 0.08 15.07
C PRO A 49 -18.01 0.07 16.23
N ARG A 50 -17.34 -1.06 16.47
CA ARG A 50 -16.35 -1.22 17.57
C ARG A 50 -14.90 -1.11 17.11
N ARG A 51 -14.66 -0.97 15.81
CA ARG A 51 -13.30 -0.77 15.27
C ARG A 51 -12.99 0.71 15.20
N ASP A 52 -11.69 1.01 15.15
CA ASP A 52 -11.24 2.34 14.79
C ASP A 52 -11.82 2.73 13.43
N ARG A 53 -12.34 3.97 13.32
CA ARG A 53 -13.09 4.43 12.16
C ARG A 53 -12.23 4.46 10.90
N THR A 54 -11.01 4.98 10.99
CA THR A 54 -10.11 5.13 9.83
C THR A 54 -9.68 3.76 9.32
N VAL A 55 -9.26 2.87 10.24
CA VAL A 55 -8.86 1.51 9.88
C VAL A 55 -10.04 0.71 9.30
N ALA A 56 -11.25 0.88 9.86
CA ALA A 56 -12.43 0.20 9.35
C ALA A 56 -12.85 0.71 7.96
N ALA A 57 -12.71 2.01 7.69
CA ALA A 57 -13.02 2.60 6.39
C ALA A 57 -12.06 2.10 5.29
N GLU A 58 -10.75 2.03 5.57
CA GLU A 58 -9.76 1.47 4.64
C GLU A 58 -10.06 0.00 4.29
N MET A 59 -10.31 -0.81 5.32
CA MET A 59 -10.69 -2.21 5.14
C MET A 59 -12.01 -2.36 4.36
N VAL A 60 -13.02 -1.53 4.65
CA VAL A 60 -14.29 -1.55 3.91
C VAL A 60 -14.06 -1.18 2.44
N PHE A 61 -13.21 -0.20 2.14
CA PHE A 61 -12.87 0.15 0.77
C PHE A 61 -12.28 -1.05 0.00
N GLU A 62 -11.31 -1.75 0.59
CA GLU A 62 -10.75 -2.98 0.01
C GLU A 62 -11.81 -4.06 -0.21
N HIS A 63 -12.69 -4.27 0.77
CA HIS A 63 -13.77 -5.24 0.65
C HIS A 63 -14.77 -4.88 -0.44
N LEU A 64 -15.12 -3.60 -0.61
CA LEU A 64 -16.03 -3.16 -1.67
C LEU A 64 -15.47 -3.49 -3.06
N VAL A 65 -14.17 -3.31 -3.28
CA VAL A 65 -13.51 -3.72 -4.53
C VAL A 65 -13.66 -5.23 -4.76
N MET A 66 -13.40 -6.04 -3.72
CA MET A 66 -13.58 -7.50 -3.81
C MET A 66 -15.02 -7.91 -4.11
N LEU A 67 -16.01 -7.20 -3.55
CA LEU A 67 -17.43 -7.46 -3.77
C LEU A 67 -17.90 -7.10 -5.18
N ILE A 68 -17.34 -6.03 -5.76
CA ILE A 68 -17.56 -5.66 -7.17
C ILE A 68 -17.00 -6.76 -8.08
N ASP A 69 -15.76 -7.20 -7.81
CA ASP A 69 -15.09 -8.23 -8.62
C ASP A 69 -15.81 -9.59 -8.56
N ALA A 70 -16.36 -9.95 -7.39
CA ALA A 70 -17.18 -11.14 -7.21
C ALA A 70 -18.58 -11.03 -7.89
N GLY A 71 -18.98 -9.83 -8.29
CA GLY A 71 -20.32 -9.55 -8.84
C GLY A 71 -21.42 -9.52 -7.78
N PHE A 72 -21.07 -9.37 -6.50
CA PHE A 72 -22.02 -9.29 -5.39
C PHE A 72 -22.77 -7.95 -5.39
N LEU A 73 -22.11 -6.88 -5.83
CA LEU A 73 -22.68 -5.55 -5.97
C LEU A 73 -22.14 -4.86 -7.22
N ALA A 74 -22.80 -3.78 -7.63
CA ALA A 74 -22.35 -2.85 -8.65
C ALA A 74 -22.43 -1.41 -8.13
N THR A 75 -21.72 -0.48 -8.79
CA THR A 75 -21.85 0.95 -8.53
C THR A 75 -22.62 1.64 -9.65
N TYR A 76 -23.26 2.76 -9.34
CA TYR A 76 -23.92 3.63 -10.31
C TYR A 76 -23.84 5.08 -9.85
N GLU A 77 -23.93 6.02 -10.81
CA GLU A 77 -23.96 7.44 -10.52
C GLU A 77 -25.40 7.95 -10.55
N ALA A 78 -25.81 8.70 -9.52
CA ALA A 78 -27.09 9.39 -9.47
C ALA A 78 -26.97 10.64 -8.61
N ASP A 79 -27.61 11.72 -9.05
CA ASP A 79 -27.56 13.04 -8.40
C ASP A 79 -26.13 13.57 -8.15
N GLY A 80 -25.16 13.17 -9.00
CA GLY A 80 -23.75 13.56 -8.89
C GLY A 80 -22.96 12.82 -7.79
N PHE A 81 -23.52 11.74 -7.23
CA PHE A 81 -22.88 10.89 -6.25
C PHE A 81 -22.80 9.44 -6.75
N GLU A 82 -21.81 8.69 -6.25
CA GLU A 82 -21.70 7.26 -6.49
C GLU A 82 -22.50 6.47 -5.45
N TRP A 83 -23.24 5.48 -5.92
CA TRP A 83 -24.16 4.65 -5.15
C TRP A 83 -23.85 3.18 -5.38
N LEU A 84 -24.21 2.36 -4.40
CA LEU A 84 -24.14 0.90 -4.43
C LEU A 84 -25.50 0.31 -4.81
N GLN A 85 -25.47 -0.78 -5.56
CA GLN A 85 -26.61 -1.64 -5.85
C GLN A 85 -26.21 -3.10 -5.65
N LEU A 86 -26.81 -3.78 -4.68
CA LEU A 86 -26.62 -5.22 -4.50
C LEU A 86 -27.23 -5.98 -5.68
N SER A 87 -26.52 -7.01 -6.12
CA SER A 87 -26.99 -7.89 -7.18
C SER A 87 -28.19 -8.73 -6.73
N ARG A 88 -28.19 -9.11 -5.46
CA ARG A 88 -29.26 -9.88 -4.83
C ARG A 88 -29.64 -9.27 -3.48
N PRO A 89 -30.54 -8.28 -3.44
CA PRO A 89 -31.08 -7.76 -2.19
C PRO A 89 -31.89 -8.83 -1.45
N LEU A 90 -31.93 -8.75 -0.11
CA LEU A 90 -32.75 -9.66 0.69
C LEU A 90 -34.24 -9.46 0.38
N LYS A 91 -35.00 -10.56 0.40
CA LYS A 91 -36.46 -10.49 0.32
C LYS A 91 -37.02 -9.98 1.64
N VAL A 92 -37.47 -8.73 1.65
CA VAL A 92 -38.14 -8.09 2.78
C VAL A 92 -39.52 -7.58 2.36
N ASP A 93 -40.45 -7.51 3.32
CA ASP A 93 -41.73 -6.84 3.08
C ASP A 93 -41.50 -5.33 2.91
N LYS A 94 -41.99 -4.77 1.82
CA LYS A 94 -41.80 -3.35 1.43
C LYS A 94 -43.01 -2.49 1.75
N ARG A 95 -44.10 -3.07 2.28
CA ARG A 95 -45.33 -2.33 2.59
C ARG A 95 -45.04 -1.25 3.63
N GLY A 96 -45.31 0.01 3.25
CA GLY A 96 -45.12 1.17 4.12
C GLY A 96 -43.67 1.64 4.28
N VAL A 97 -42.72 1.10 3.52
CA VAL A 97 -41.33 1.57 3.56
C VAL A 97 -41.13 2.72 2.56
N THR A 98 -40.68 3.86 3.06
CA THR A 98 -40.25 4.98 2.23
C THR A 98 -38.81 4.75 1.77
N ILE A 99 -38.59 4.75 0.46
CA ILE A 99 -37.27 4.58 -0.14
C ILE A 99 -36.81 5.93 -0.67
N THR A 100 -35.68 6.42 -0.16
CA THR A 100 -35.14 7.75 -0.49
C THR A 100 -33.86 7.68 -1.33
N THR A 101 -33.36 6.47 -1.59
CA THR A 101 -32.21 6.24 -2.48
C THR A 101 -32.62 6.49 -3.93
N PRO A 102 -31.77 7.15 -4.73
CA PRO A 102 -32.09 7.42 -6.13
C PRO A 102 -32.09 6.12 -6.94
N ASP A 103 -32.93 6.09 -7.97
CA ASP A 103 -32.93 4.99 -8.94
C ASP A 103 -31.67 5.06 -9.83
N PRO A 104 -31.07 3.92 -10.20
CA PRO A 104 -29.97 3.92 -11.15
C PRO A 104 -30.43 4.44 -12.52
N PRO A 105 -29.58 5.19 -13.25
CA PRO A 105 -29.93 5.71 -14.56
C PRO A 105 -30.11 4.58 -15.58
N GLY A 106 -31.34 4.36 -16.04
CA GLY A 106 -31.72 3.41 -17.08
C GLY A 106 -32.31 2.08 -16.58
N GLN A 107 -33.12 1.43 -17.43
CA GLN A 107 -33.63 0.09 -17.15
C GLN A 107 -32.49 -0.91 -17.27
N PHE A 108 -32.03 -1.50 -16.17
CA PHE A 108 -31.18 -2.69 -16.22
C PHE A 108 -32.05 -3.91 -16.54
N PRO A 109 -31.96 -4.54 -17.73
CA PRO A 109 -32.55 -5.84 -17.95
C PRO A 109 -31.57 -6.89 -17.44
N TRP A 110 -31.94 -7.57 -16.36
CA TRP A 110 -31.21 -8.69 -15.76
C TRP A 110 -31.20 -9.96 -16.64
N THR A 111 -31.57 -9.86 -17.91
CA THR A 111 -31.60 -10.95 -18.87
C THR A 111 -30.75 -10.60 -20.09
N SER A 112 -29.68 -11.38 -20.31
CA SER A 112 -28.91 -11.44 -21.56
C SER A 112 -27.73 -10.46 -21.76
N MET A 113 -26.93 -10.20 -20.73
CA MET A 113 -25.63 -9.51 -20.86
C MET A 113 -24.40 -10.42 -20.69
N ALA A 114 -24.56 -11.74 -20.78
CA ALA A 114 -23.43 -12.67 -20.81
C ALA A 114 -22.73 -12.72 -22.19
N GLY A 115 -23.45 -12.49 -23.30
CA GLY A 115 -22.88 -12.65 -24.66
C GLY A 115 -22.24 -11.40 -25.28
N GLY A 116 -22.61 -10.19 -24.85
CA GLY A 116 -22.10 -8.93 -25.42
C GLY A 116 -21.06 -8.21 -24.55
N ARG A 117 -21.12 -8.41 -23.22
CA ARG A 117 -20.13 -7.84 -22.29
C ARG A 117 -18.81 -8.56 -22.32
N GLU A 118 -18.75 -9.83 -22.73
CA GLU A 118 -17.49 -10.54 -22.91
C GLU A 118 -16.60 -9.83 -23.93
N GLY A 119 -17.14 -9.45 -25.10
CA GLY A 119 -16.39 -8.70 -26.11
C GLY A 119 -16.09 -7.24 -25.74
N ALA A 120 -16.94 -6.56 -24.95
CA ALA A 120 -16.63 -5.22 -24.45
C ALA A 120 -15.58 -5.25 -23.32
N ARG A 121 -15.68 -6.22 -22.41
CA ARG A 121 -14.72 -6.47 -21.33
C ARG A 121 -13.39 -6.98 -21.88
N GLU A 122 -13.40 -7.79 -22.92
CA GLU A 122 -12.21 -8.25 -23.63
C GLU A 122 -11.52 -7.08 -24.35
N ARG A 123 -12.29 -6.19 -25.01
CA ARG A 123 -11.74 -4.95 -25.59
C ARG A 123 -11.15 -4.03 -24.53
N ALA A 124 -11.86 -3.79 -23.42
CA ALA A 124 -11.34 -2.98 -22.31
C ALA A 124 -10.11 -3.62 -21.65
N ARG A 125 -10.09 -4.95 -21.49
CA ARG A 125 -8.91 -5.69 -20.98
C ARG A 125 -7.74 -5.65 -21.97
N ALA A 126 -8.01 -5.69 -23.27
CA ALA A 126 -6.99 -5.56 -24.30
C ALA A 126 -6.43 -4.14 -24.34
N GLU A 127 -7.27 -3.12 -24.16
CA GLU A 127 -6.87 -1.71 -24.08
C GLU A 127 -6.05 -1.44 -22.81
N VAL A 128 -6.50 -1.91 -21.64
CA VAL A 128 -5.71 -1.83 -20.39
C VAL A 128 -4.42 -2.64 -20.48
N ARG A 129 -4.42 -3.79 -21.19
CA ARG A 129 -3.19 -4.56 -21.42
C ARG A 129 -2.24 -3.79 -22.34
N ALA A 130 -2.72 -3.19 -23.42
CA ALA A 130 -1.93 -2.35 -24.31
C ALA A 130 -1.39 -1.10 -23.60
N GLU A 131 -2.19 -0.47 -22.74
CA GLU A 131 -1.78 0.67 -21.93
C GLU A 131 -0.79 0.28 -20.84
N ARG A 132 -0.94 -0.91 -20.23
CA ARG A 132 0.06 -1.48 -19.31
C ARG A 132 1.34 -1.86 -20.03
N GLU A 133 1.30 -2.39 -21.24
CA GLU A 133 2.47 -2.69 -22.07
C GLU A 133 3.19 -1.39 -22.49
N ALA A 134 2.44 -0.35 -22.85
CA ALA A 134 2.98 0.99 -23.12
C ALA A 134 3.59 1.63 -21.85
N SER A 135 2.94 1.46 -20.69
CA SER A 135 3.43 1.94 -19.39
C SER A 135 4.62 1.12 -18.88
N ALA A 136 4.70 -0.17 -19.22
CA ALA A 136 5.83 -1.04 -18.85
C ALA A 136 7.14 -0.54 -19.47
N ALA A 137 7.10 0.06 -20.66
CA ALA A 137 8.27 0.72 -21.26
C ALA A 137 8.76 1.93 -20.42
N GLY A 138 7.83 2.65 -19.77
CA GLY A 138 8.14 3.72 -18.81
C GLY A 138 8.69 3.17 -17.49
N TRP A 139 8.13 2.06 -16.98
CA TRP A 139 8.62 1.40 -15.77
C TRP A 139 10.02 0.80 -15.95
N ASP A 140 10.37 0.29 -17.13
CA ASP A 140 11.73 -0.18 -17.44
C ASP A 140 12.78 0.96 -17.40
N ALA A 141 12.39 2.19 -17.75
CA ALA A 141 13.25 3.37 -17.60
C ALA A 141 13.43 3.74 -16.12
N VAL A 142 12.36 3.77 -15.33
CA VAL A 142 12.39 4.01 -13.89
C VAL A 142 13.19 2.92 -13.14
N GLN A 143 13.12 1.66 -13.58
CA GLN A 143 13.90 0.56 -13.01
C GLN A 143 15.37 0.58 -13.43
N ARG A 144 15.72 1.09 -14.63
CA ARG A 144 17.12 1.35 -15.00
C ARG A 144 17.73 2.44 -14.12
N ASP A 145 17.02 3.52 -13.84
CA ASP A 145 17.46 4.57 -12.92
C ASP A 145 17.50 4.11 -11.46
N ARG A 146 16.64 3.15 -11.08
CA ARG A 146 16.66 2.51 -9.75
C ARG A 146 17.66 1.38 -9.60
N ARG A 147 18.49 1.06 -10.60
CA ARG A 147 19.63 0.16 -10.37
C ARG A 147 20.57 0.86 -9.40
N ARG A 148 20.36 0.59 -8.11
CA ARG A 148 21.21 0.98 -6.99
C ARG A 148 22.63 0.76 -7.44
N GLU A 149 23.36 1.85 -7.66
CA GLU A 149 24.78 1.77 -8.00
C GLU A 149 25.40 0.82 -6.99
N VAL A 150 25.99 -0.27 -7.48
CA VAL A 150 26.67 -1.24 -6.63
C VAL A 150 27.96 -0.56 -6.18
N ARG A 151 27.83 0.34 -5.21
CA ARG A 151 28.96 1.06 -4.65
C ARG A 151 29.74 0.07 -3.81
N ARG A 152 31.04 -0.04 -4.11
CA ARG A 152 31.97 -0.82 -3.29
C ARG A 152 31.82 -0.34 -1.84
N PRO A 153 31.68 -1.26 -0.86
CA PRO A 153 31.66 -0.87 0.54
C PRO A 153 32.92 -0.07 0.89
N ASP A 154 32.75 1.02 1.64
CA ASP A 154 33.87 1.80 2.10
C ASP A 154 34.77 0.95 3.01
N LYS A 155 36.09 1.16 2.90
CA LYS A 155 37.07 0.43 3.71
C LYS A 155 36.83 0.79 5.20
N PRO A 156 36.59 -0.20 6.09
CA PRO A 156 36.46 0.07 7.51
C PRO A 156 37.68 0.80 8.07
N LEU A 157 37.45 1.85 8.87
CA LEU A 157 38.52 2.67 9.46
C LEU A 157 39.51 1.84 10.29
N THR A 158 39.06 0.74 10.88
CA THR A 158 39.91 -0.20 11.64
C THR A 158 41.02 -0.84 10.80
N LEU A 159 40.83 -0.96 9.48
CA LEU A 159 41.84 -1.48 8.54
C LEU A 159 42.79 -0.40 8.03
N SER A 160 42.52 0.87 8.30
CA SER A 160 43.41 2.01 8.00
C SER A 160 44.04 2.58 9.27
N ALA A 161 43.61 2.11 10.45
CA ALA A 161 44.11 2.56 11.72
C ALA A 161 45.59 2.19 11.92
N PRO A 162 46.34 3.00 12.69
CA PRO A 162 47.67 2.63 13.15
C PRO A 162 47.68 1.26 13.86
N PRO A 163 48.84 0.58 13.92
CA PRO A 163 48.96 -0.70 14.60
C PRO A 163 48.51 -0.66 16.07
N ALA A 164 47.92 -1.76 16.54
CA ALA A 164 47.45 -1.86 17.92
C ALA A 164 48.58 -2.09 18.93
N PHE A 165 49.74 -2.57 18.47
CA PHE A 165 50.87 -3.00 19.28
C PHE A 165 52.17 -2.42 18.74
N CYS A 166 53.21 -2.39 19.57
CA CYS A 166 54.55 -2.01 19.11
C CYS A 166 55.10 -3.05 18.13
N HIS A 167 56.12 -2.65 17.37
CA HIS A 167 56.74 -3.50 16.34
C HIS A 167 57.25 -4.85 16.86
N GLU A 168 57.72 -4.91 18.12
CA GLU A 168 58.22 -6.15 18.74
C GLU A 168 57.11 -7.14 19.08
N HIS A 169 55.89 -6.65 19.32
CA HIS A 169 54.74 -7.44 19.76
C HIS A 169 53.64 -7.54 18.70
N MET A 170 53.89 -7.10 17.47
CA MET A 170 52.95 -7.32 16.38
C MET A 170 52.97 -8.77 15.91
N PRO A 171 51.81 -9.34 15.50
CA PRO A 171 50.47 -8.77 15.54
C PRO A 171 49.66 -9.13 16.81
N ALA A 172 50.22 -9.97 17.70
CA ALA A 172 49.46 -10.67 18.74
C ALA A 172 49.48 -9.99 20.13
N GLY A 173 50.28 -8.93 20.30
CA GLY A 173 50.51 -8.28 21.58
C GLY A 173 51.55 -9.01 22.44
N SER A 174 51.72 -8.54 23.69
CA SER A 174 52.76 -8.98 24.62
C SER A 174 52.42 -10.25 25.41
N GLY A 175 51.41 -11.02 24.96
CA GLY A 175 51.01 -12.27 25.61
C GLY A 175 50.55 -12.12 27.07
N GLY A 176 50.11 -10.92 27.47
CA GLY A 176 49.66 -10.62 28.84
C GLY A 176 50.68 -9.92 29.73
N THR A 177 51.93 -9.75 29.28
CA THR A 177 52.91 -8.95 30.02
C THR A 177 52.71 -7.44 29.77
N PRO A 178 52.76 -6.56 30.77
CA PRO A 178 52.62 -5.12 30.54
C PRO A 178 53.77 -4.58 29.68
N CYS A 179 53.43 -3.94 28.56
CA CYS A 179 54.38 -3.30 27.66
C CYS A 179 53.99 -1.83 27.45
N GLY A 180 54.87 -0.90 27.86
CA GLY A 180 54.66 0.55 27.71
C GLY A 180 54.43 0.97 26.25
N PRO A 181 55.34 0.62 25.32
CA PRO A 181 55.15 0.92 23.90
C PRO A 181 53.83 0.40 23.31
N CYS A 182 53.36 -0.79 23.70
CA CYS A 182 52.05 -1.30 23.27
C CYS A 182 50.88 -0.45 23.79
N ARG A 183 50.99 0.10 25.00
CA ARG A 183 50.00 1.03 25.55
C ARG A 183 49.99 2.33 24.77
N ASP A 184 51.17 2.88 24.46
CA ASP A 184 51.28 4.14 23.73
C ASP A 184 50.74 4.01 22.30
N THR A 185 51.07 2.91 21.60
CA THR A 185 50.49 2.63 20.27
C THR A 185 48.97 2.50 20.31
N ARG A 186 48.43 1.93 21.38
CA ARG A 186 46.98 1.81 21.56
C ARG A 186 46.31 3.18 21.77
N ILE A 187 46.92 4.05 22.58
CA ILE A 187 46.41 5.42 22.79
C ILE A 187 46.40 6.19 21.47
N VAL A 188 47.50 6.16 20.71
CA VAL A 188 47.59 6.80 19.39
C VAL A 188 46.54 6.25 18.41
N ARG A 189 46.34 4.94 18.40
CA ARG A 189 45.32 4.29 17.56
C ARG A 189 43.90 4.69 17.94
N GLU A 190 43.59 4.74 19.23
CA GLU A 190 42.27 5.14 19.73
C GLU A 190 41.96 6.61 19.42
N ASP A 191 42.94 7.50 19.59
CA ASP A 191 42.82 8.91 19.23
C ASP A 191 42.60 9.12 17.73
N TRP A 192 43.38 8.41 16.90
CA TRP A 192 43.22 8.41 15.45
C TRP A 192 41.83 7.92 15.04
N LEU A 193 41.33 6.82 15.61
CA LEU A 193 40.00 6.29 15.31
C LEU A 193 38.90 7.28 15.65
N ARG A 194 39.02 7.97 16.80
CA ARG A 194 38.05 8.98 17.22
C ARG A 194 38.01 10.14 16.23
N SER A 195 39.18 10.65 15.84
CA SER A 195 39.30 11.74 14.87
C SER A 195 38.76 11.37 13.50
N ALA A 196 39.13 10.19 12.97
CA ALA A 196 38.69 9.72 11.66
C ALA A 196 37.17 9.46 11.60
N ILE A 197 36.56 8.93 12.68
CA ILE A 197 35.11 8.75 12.76
C ILE A 197 34.39 10.12 12.77
N TYR A 198 34.94 11.09 13.50
CA TYR A 198 34.35 12.42 13.58
C TYR A 198 34.44 13.16 12.24
N GLU A 199 35.58 13.07 11.57
CA GLU A 199 35.78 13.61 10.22
C GLU A 199 34.79 12.99 9.23
N GLN A 200 34.64 11.67 9.20
CA GLN A 200 33.67 11.00 8.33
C GLN A 200 32.24 11.49 8.56
N LYS A 201 31.84 11.68 9.84
CA LYS A 201 30.52 12.22 10.18
C LYS A 201 30.35 13.66 9.69
N LEU A 202 31.39 14.50 9.80
CA LEU A 202 31.35 15.86 9.27
C LEU A 202 31.26 15.88 7.75
N THR A 203 32.04 15.05 7.05
CA THR A 203 31.96 14.91 5.59
C THR A 203 30.55 14.52 5.16
N THR A 204 29.96 13.49 5.80
CA THR A 204 28.57 13.10 5.50
C THR A 204 27.58 14.23 5.77
N PHE A 205 27.74 14.98 6.85
CA PHE A 205 26.88 16.13 7.17
C PHE A 205 26.97 17.23 6.10
N TYR A 206 28.18 17.58 5.64
CA TYR A 206 28.36 18.59 4.60
C TYR A 206 27.88 18.10 3.22
N GLU A 207 28.17 16.87 2.83
CA GLU A 207 27.69 16.27 1.57
C GLU A 207 26.15 16.18 1.51
N GLN A 208 25.49 15.92 2.64
CA GLN A 208 24.04 15.88 2.73
C GLN A 208 23.42 17.30 2.79
N GLY A 209 24.06 18.23 3.51
CA GLY A 209 23.63 19.62 3.57
C GLY A 209 23.77 20.38 2.23
N GLU A 210 24.82 20.12 1.45
CA GLU A 210 24.97 20.67 0.09
C GLU A 210 23.97 20.08 -0.91
N ALA A 211 23.51 18.84 -0.71
CA ALA A 211 22.50 18.21 -1.56
C ALA A 211 21.09 18.79 -1.34
N ASP A 212 20.76 19.19 -0.11
CA ASP A 212 19.46 19.82 0.21
C ASP A 212 19.39 21.30 -0.22
N ASP A 213 20.53 22.01 -0.31
CA ASP A 213 20.59 23.42 -0.75
C ASP A 213 20.40 23.59 -2.27
N TRP A 214 20.62 22.55 -3.07
CA TRP A 214 20.43 22.56 -4.53
C TRP A 214 18.97 22.32 -4.98
N HIS A 215 18.08 21.85 -4.10
CA HIS A 215 16.66 21.60 -4.42
C HIS A 215 15.73 22.76 -4.04
N GLY A 216 16.24 23.84 -3.45
CA GLY A 216 15.46 25.01 -3.03
C GLY A 216 15.42 26.19 -4.01
N ALA A 217 16.17 26.16 -5.11
CA ALA A 217 16.42 27.35 -5.95
C ALA A 217 15.67 27.41 -7.30
N ASP A 218 14.72 26.50 -7.58
CA ASP A 218 14.05 26.42 -8.90
C ASP A 218 12.51 26.54 -8.84
N LEU A 219 11.97 27.34 -7.92
CA LEU A 219 10.55 27.73 -7.95
C LEU A 219 10.37 29.23 -7.68
N ASN A 220 10.88 30.07 -8.58
CA ASN A 220 10.30 31.40 -8.76
C ASN A 220 10.60 31.98 -10.15
N THR A 221 9.85 31.53 -11.17
CA THR A 221 9.62 32.35 -12.37
C THR A 221 8.27 31.99 -12.99
N PHE A 222 7.33 32.94 -12.86
CA PHE A 222 6.20 33.34 -13.72
C PHE A 222 4.92 33.59 -12.92
#